data_AF-A0A939AE91-F1
#
_entry.id   AF-A0A939AE91-F1
#
_cell.length_a   1.000
_cell.length_b   1.000
_cell.length_c   1.000
_cell.angle_alpha   90.00
_cell.angle_beta   90.00
_cell.angle_gamma   90.00
#
_symmetry.space_group_name_H-M   'P 1'
#
loop_
_entity.id
_entity.type
_entity.pdbx_description
1 polymer ?
#
loop_
_entity_poly.entity_id
_entity_poly.type
_entity_poly.pdbx_seq_one_letter_code
_entity_poly.pdbx_strand_id
1 'polypeptide(L)'
;MADKVTVPKLAGMKRKGRKVVMVTCYDATFARLVDRTDVDAVLVGDSLGNVIQGHKTTLPVTLEDVIYHTRAVSRGLTRPLLIADLPFLTYQVCMEEAVRNAGRLLSEGRAEAVKLEGGRRVGDVVARLTSIGI
;
A
#
# COMPACT_ATOMS: atom_id res chain seq x y z
N MET A 1 18.79 14.70 4.90
CA MET A 1 17.85 13.83 4.16
C MET A 1 16.45 14.23 4.60
N ALA A 2 15.48 14.36 3.70
CA ALA A 2 14.14 14.78 4.08
C ALA A 2 13.43 13.71 4.92
N ASP A 3 12.75 14.13 5.98
CA ASP A 3 12.12 13.21 6.96
C ASP A 3 11.09 12.28 6.33
N LYS A 4 11.14 11.00 6.72
CA LYS A 4 10.17 9.96 6.38
C LYS A 4 8.72 10.45 6.51
N VAL A 5 7.89 10.12 5.53
CA VAL A 5 6.45 10.38 5.59
C VAL A 5 5.76 9.24 6.33
N THR A 6 4.98 9.60 7.34
CA THR A 6 4.25 8.66 8.21
C THR A 6 2.76 9.01 8.24
N VAL A 7 1.91 8.08 8.69
CA VAL A 7 0.46 8.32 8.84
C VAL A 7 0.16 9.59 9.67
N PRO A 8 0.79 9.84 10.83
CA PRO A 8 0.61 11.10 11.57
C PRO A 8 1.02 12.36 10.77
N LYS A 9 2.06 12.26 9.94
CA LYS A 9 2.51 13.38 9.10
C LYS A 9 1.48 13.70 8.01
N LEU A 10 0.91 12.69 7.36
CA LEU A 10 -0.20 12.87 6.41
C LEU A 10 -1.41 13.54 7.07
N ALA A 11 -1.79 13.11 8.28
CA ALA A 11 -2.86 13.75 9.04
C ALA A 11 -2.54 15.22 9.38
N GLY A 12 -1.28 15.52 9.73
CA GLY A 12 -0.80 16.88 9.96
C GLY A 12 -0.86 17.76 8.71
N MET A 13 -0.54 17.22 7.54
CA MET A 13 -0.64 17.94 6.27
C MET A 13 -2.08 18.37 5.97
N LYS A 14 -3.04 17.46 6.15
CA LYS A 14 -4.47 17.77 6.00
C LYS A 14 -4.89 18.92 6.93
N ARG A 15 -4.52 18.88 8.21
CA ARG A 15 -4.83 19.95 9.18
C ARG A 15 -4.24 21.31 8.78
N LYS A 16 -3.10 21.30 8.09
CA LYS A 16 -2.41 22.50 7.58
C LYS A 16 -2.88 22.94 6.19
N GLY A 17 -3.84 22.24 5.58
CA GLY A 17 -4.29 22.52 4.21
C GLY A 17 -3.29 22.13 3.10
N ARG A 18 -2.18 21.43 3.42
CA ARG A 18 -1.24 20.93 2.41
C ARG A 18 -1.84 19.70 1.73
N LYS A 19 -1.95 19.73 0.41
CA LYS A 19 -2.39 18.59 -0.39
C LYS A 19 -1.35 17.45 -0.31
N VAL A 20 -1.84 16.22 -0.19
CA VAL A 20 -1.02 14.99 -0.21
C VAL A 20 -0.90 14.54 -1.66
N VAL A 21 0.32 14.25 -2.11
CA VAL A 21 0.58 13.67 -3.43
C VAL A 21 0.90 12.19 -3.28
N MET A 22 0.16 11.34 -3.97
CA MET A 22 0.37 9.89 -4.01
C MET A 22 0.40 9.40 -5.44
N VAL A 23 1.33 8.49 -5.75
CA VAL A 23 1.44 7.85 -7.06
C VAL A 23 1.59 6.34 -6.90
N THR A 24 1.23 5.58 -7.92
CA THR A 24 1.50 4.14 -7.93
C THR A 24 2.95 3.87 -8.31
N CYS A 25 3.57 2.82 -7.76
CA CYS A 25 4.90 2.36 -8.14
C CYS A 25 5.01 0.83 -7.96
N TYR A 26 5.78 0.18 -8.83
CA TYR A 26 5.81 -1.28 -8.89
C TYR A 26 7.23 -1.87 -8.92
N ASP A 27 8.28 -1.05 -9.02
CA ASP A 27 9.66 -1.53 -9.07
C ASP A 27 10.66 -0.59 -8.39
N ALA A 28 11.86 -1.13 -8.15
CA ALA A 28 12.92 -0.41 -7.45
C ALA A 28 13.48 0.78 -8.24
N THR A 29 13.44 0.74 -9.57
CA THR A 29 14.00 1.80 -10.42
C THR A 29 13.13 3.04 -10.35
N PHE A 30 11.82 2.89 -10.56
CA PHE A 30 10.89 3.99 -10.40
C PHE A 30 10.78 4.44 -8.95
N ALA A 31 10.88 3.54 -7.97
CA ALA A 31 10.90 3.92 -6.56
C ALA A 31 12.03 4.91 -6.25
N ARG A 32 13.24 4.67 -6.78
CA ARG A 32 14.39 5.59 -6.62
C ARG A 32 14.18 6.94 -7.28
N LEU A 33 13.45 6.98 -8.40
CA LEU A 33 13.09 8.23 -9.06
C LEU A 33 12.07 9.00 -8.22
N VAL A 34 11.00 8.32 -7.78
CA VAL A 34 9.95 8.90 -6.94
C VAL A 34 10.49 9.40 -5.60
N ASP A 35 11.44 8.70 -4.99
CA ASP A 35 12.07 9.09 -3.72
C ASP A 35 12.78 10.45 -3.79
N ARG A 36 13.20 10.87 -4.99
CA ARG A 36 13.85 12.16 -5.25
C ARG A 36 12.86 13.30 -5.55
N THR A 37 11.55 13.03 -5.46
CA THR A 37 10.49 14.00 -5.70
C THR A 37 9.75 14.37 -4.41
N ASP A 38 8.78 15.29 -4.52
CA ASP A 38 7.92 15.71 -3.42
C ASP A 38 6.71 14.77 -3.17
N VAL A 39 6.63 13.61 -3.83
CA VAL A 39 5.61 12.59 -3.58
C VAL A 39 5.58 12.19 -2.10
N ASP A 40 4.42 12.21 -1.47
CA ASP A 40 4.30 11.94 -0.03
C ASP A 40 4.05 10.46 0.27
N ALA A 41 3.38 9.75 -0.62
CA ALA A 41 3.09 8.32 -0.49
C ALA A 41 3.20 7.59 -1.83
N VAL A 42 3.51 6.31 -1.76
CA VAL A 42 3.55 5.39 -2.90
C VAL A 42 2.61 4.23 -2.65
N LEU A 43 1.84 3.89 -3.68
CA LEU A 43 0.94 2.75 -3.66
C LEU A 43 1.45 1.63 -4.57
N VAL A 44 1.64 0.44 -4.00
CA VAL A 44 1.74 -0.80 -4.79
C VAL A 44 0.33 -1.34 -4.96
N GLY A 45 -0.33 -0.85 -6.01
CA GLY A 45 -1.74 -1.09 -6.29
C GLY A 45 -1.99 -2.36 -7.10
N ASP A 46 -3.19 -2.94 -6.97
CA ASP A 46 -3.65 -4.03 -7.84
C ASP A 46 -3.81 -3.61 -9.31
N SER A 47 -3.75 -2.30 -9.60
CA SER A 47 -3.58 -1.74 -10.94
C SER A 47 -2.37 -2.30 -11.71
N LEU A 48 -1.41 -2.92 -11.01
CA LEU A 48 -0.35 -3.71 -11.64
C LEU A 48 -0.91 -4.80 -12.57
N GLY A 49 -2.11 -5.32 -12.29
CA GLY A 49 -2.79 -6.30 -13.15
C GLY A 49 -2.98 -5.77 -14.56
N ASN A 50 -3.33 -4.49 -14.70
CA ASN A 50 -3.49 -3.86 -16.00
C ASN A 50 -2.14 -3.42 -16.59
N VAL A 51 -1.36 -2.65 -15.82
CA VAL A 51 -0.20 -1.91 -16.38
C VAL A 51 1.10 -2.71 -16.40
N ILE A 52 1.21 -3.77 -15.60
CA ILE A 52 2.38 -4.67 -15.57
C ILE A 52 2.05 -6.02 -16.22
N GLN A 53 0.93 -6.64 -15.83
CA GLN A 53 0.57 -7.99 -16.27
C GLN A 53 -0.27 -8.02 -17.57
N GLY A 54 -0.82 -6.88 -18.00
CA GLY A 54 -1.62 -6.78 -19.24
C GLY A 54 -3.02 -7.42 -19.15
N HIS A 55 -3.52 -7.68 -17.95
CA HIS A 55 -4.88 -8.15 -17.74
C HIS A 55 -5.91 -7.07 -18.07
N LYS A 56 -7.14 -7.51 -18.40
CA LYS A 56 -8.28 -6.60 -18.65
C LYS A 56 -8.85 -6.01 -17.37
N THR A 57 -8.67 -6.68 -16.24
CA THR A 57 -9.14 -6.28 -14.91
C THR A 57 -8.08 -6.60 -13.86
N THR A 58 -8.25 -6.10 -12.63
CA THR A 58 -7.34 -6.39 -11.51
C THR A 58 -7.66 -7.70 -10.77
N LEU A 59 -8.77 -8.37 -11.11
CA LEU A 59 -9.21 -9.62 -10.48
C LEU A 59 -8.15 -10.75 -10.47
N PRO A 60 -7.31 -10.92 -11.51
CA PRO A 60 -6.29 -11.97 -11.49
C PRO A 60 -5.10 -11.69 -10.56
N VAL A 61 -4.95 -10.46 -10.04
CA VAL A 61 -3.80 -10.09 -9.20
C VAL A 61 -3.84 -10.87 -7.89
N THR A 62 -2.74 -11.53 -7.57
CA THR A 62 -2.58 -12.33 -6.36
C THR A 62 -1.91 -11.55 -5.24
N LEU A 63 -2.04 -12.05 -4.01
CA LEU A 63 -1.28 -11.51 -2.87
C LEU A 63 0.24 -11.60 -3.11
N GLU A 64 0.72 -12.66 -3.76
CA GLU A 64 2.14 -12.85 -4.06
C GLU A 64 2.67 -11.80 -5.03
N ASP A 65 1.87 -11.39 -6.02
CA ASP A 65 2.23 -10.32 -6.94
C ASP A 65 2.46 -9.00 -6.19
N VAL A 66 1.53 -8.64 -5.30
CA VAL A 66 1.64 -7.40 -4.51
C VAL A 66 2.81 -7.49 -3.53
N ILE A 67 3.02 -8.63 -2.86
CA ILE A 67 4.19 -8.84 -1.97
C ILE A 67 5.50 -8.67 -2.76
N TYR A 68 5.60 -9.27 -3.95
CA TYR A 68 6.76 -9.15 -4.81
C TYR A 68 7.06 -7.70 -5.17
N HIS A 69 6.06 -6.98 -5.70
CA HIS A 69 6.22 -5.59 -6.13
C HIS A 69 6.47 -4.64 -4.95
N THR A 70 5.83 -4.88 -3.81
CA THR A 70 6.06 -4.07 -2.59
C THR A 70 7.50 -4.20 -2.10
N ARG A 71 8.01 -5.43 -2.04
CA ARG A 71 9.42 -5.70 -1.66
C ARG A 71 10.41 -5.12 -2.67
N ALA A 72 10.05 -5.04 -3.95
CA ALA A 72 10.87 -4.38 -4.96
C ALA A 72 10.91 -2.86 -4.72
N VAL A 73 9.74 -2.23 -4.55
CA VAL A 73 9.61 -0.79 -4.29
C VAL A 73 10.31 -0.38 -2.99
N SER A 74 10.18 -1.18 -1.92
CA SER A 74 10.79 -0.88 -0.62
C SER A 74 12.31 -0.76 -0.66
N ARG A 75 12.98 -1.33 -1.68
CA ARG A 75 14.45 -1.25 -1.86
C ARG A 75 14.89 0.07 -2.50
N GLY A 76 13.97 0.81 -3.09
CA GLY A 76 14.24 2.09 -3.75
C GLY A 76 13.58 3.30 -3.10
N LEU A 77 12.76 3.08 -2.05
CA LEU A 77 11.95 4.11 -1.42
C LEU A 77 12.40 4.34 0.03
N THR A 78 12.80 5.57 0.36
CA THR A 78 13.24 5.94 1.71
C THR A 78 12.27 6.90 2.37
N ARG A 79 11.84 7.96 1.68
CA ARG A 79 11.06 9.07 2.24
C ARG A 79 9.54 8.89 2.13
N PRO A 80 8.92 8.59 0.98
CA PRO A 80 7.46 8.46 0.89
C PRO A 80 6.94 7.28 1.73
N LEU A 81 5.69 7.38 2.20
CA LEU A 81 4.99 6.29 2.90
C LEU A 81 4.70 5.17 1.89
N LEU A 82 5.13 3.93 2.16
CA LEU A 82 4.85 2.78 1.30
C LEU A 82 3.54 2.09 1.69
N ILE A 83 2.56 2.10 0.81
CA ILE A 83 1.25 1.49 0.99
C ILE A 83 1.12 0.32 0.00
N ALA A 84 0.56 -0.81 0.44
CA ALA A 84 0.29 -1.95 -0.43
C ALA A 84 -1.20 -2.32 -0.45
N ASP A 85 -1.70 -2.73 -1.61
CA ASP A 85 -3.07 -3.19 -1.75
C ASP A 85 -3.24 -4.60 -1.18
N LEU A 86 -4.37 -4.83 -0.53
CA LEU A 86 -4.93 -6.16 -0.37
C LEU A 86 -5.75 -6.47 -1.64
N PRO A 87 -5.33 -7.44 -2.49
CA PRO A 87 -6.07 -7.80 -3.70
C PRO A 87 -7.45 -8.38 -3.42
N PHE A 88 -8.24 -8.54 -4.48
CA PHE A 88 -9.56 -9.17 -4.44
C PHE A 88 -9.53 -10.54 -3.71
N LEU A 89 -10.55 -10.78 -2.89
CA LEU A 89 -10.72 -11.94 -1.99
C LEU A 89 -9.64 -12.16 -0.92
N THR A 90 -8.61 -11.32 -0.80
CA THR A 90 -7.59 -11.49 0.25
C THR A 90 -8.01 -10.95 1.63
N TYR A 91 -9.15 -10.26 1.73
CA TYR A 91 -9.63 -9.69 2.99
C TYR A 91 -11.15 -9.78 3.18
N GLN A 92 -11.88 -10.24 2.16
CA GLN A 92 -13.34 -10.33 2.15
C GLN A 92 -13.85 -11.68 2.67
N VAL A 93 -13.01 -12.71 2.68
CA VAL A 93 -13.39 -14.09 3.03
C VAL A 93 -13.68 -14.22 4.53
N CYS A 94 -12.70 -13.85 5.37
CA CYS A 94 -12.87 -13.81 6.83
C CYS A 94 -11.85 -12.86 7.47
N MET A 95 -12.04 -12.59 8.76
CA MET A 95 -11.18 -11.70 9.55
C MET A 95 -9.76 -12.23 9.68
N GLU A 96 -9.61 -13.54 9.87
CA GLU A 96 -8.34 -14.22 10.05
C GLU A 96 -7.47 -14.10 8.79
N GLU A 97 -8.06 -14.24 7.61
CA GLU A 97 -7.36 -14.06 6.34
C GLU A 97 -6.98 -12.59 6.12
N ALA A 98 -7.87 -11.64 6.42
CA ALA A 98 -7.54 -10.22 6.31
C ALA A 98 -6.34 -9.84 7.20
N VAL A 99 -6.33 -10.29 8.46
CA VAL A 99 -5.22 -10.06 9.40
C VAL A 99 -3.94 -10.73 8.91
N ARG A 100 -4.02 -12.00 8.48
CA ARG A 100 -2.85 -12.75 7.99
C ARG A 100 -2.26 -12.06 6.76
N ASN A 101 -3.07 -11.75 5.76
CA ASN A 101 -2.62 -11.21 4.48
C ASN A 101 -2.08 -9.80 4.63
N ALA A 102 -2.69 -8.95 5.46
CA ALA A 102 -2.13 -7.64 5.79
C ALA A 102 -0.78 -7.77 6.50
N GLY A 103 -0.68 -8.69 7.48
CA GLY A 103 0.58 -8.99 8.15
C GLY A 103 1.69 -9.44 7.20
N ARG A 104 1.36 -10.20 6.14
CA ARG A 104 2.32 -10.60 5.09
C ARG A 104 2.79 -9.41 4.25
N LEU A 105 1.89 -8.48 3.89
CA LEU A 105 2.28 -7.27 3.16
C LEU A 105 3.27 -6.40 3.95
N LEU A 106 3.10 -6.30 5.27
CA LEU A 106 4.04 -5.60 6.15
C LEU A 106 5.35 -6.39 6.32
N SER A 107 5.28 -7.68 6.68
CA SER A 107 6.47 -8.46 7.07
C SER A 107 7.30 -8.95 5.88
N GLU A 108 6.67 -9.43 4.81
CA GLU A 108 7.32 -9.94 3.60
C GLU A 108 7.51 -8.83 2.56
N GLY A 109 6.46 -8.01 2.38
CA GLY A 109 6.44 -6.91 1.41
C GLY A 109 7.17 -5.64 1.89
N ARG A 110 7.33 -5.47 3.21
CA ARG A 110 7.86 -4.23 3.84
C ARG A 110 6.98 -2.99 3.61
N ALA A 111 5.68 -3.19 3.41
CA ALA A 111 4.73 -2.10 3.43
C ALA A 111 4.68 -1.46 4.83
N GLU A 112 4.29 -0.19 4.89
CA GLU A 112 4.09 0.57 6.13
C GLU A 112 2.60 0.79 6.45
N ALA A 113 1.73 0.52 5.47
CA ALA A 113 0.28 0.50 5.61
C ALA A 113 -0.34 -0.36 4.49
N VAL A 114 -1.60 -0.75 4.66
CA VAL A 114 -2.38 -1.47 3.64
C VAL A 114 -3.59 -0.67 3.16
N LYS A 115 -3.97 -0.84 1.89
CA LYS A 115 -5.27 -0.40 1.36
C LYS A 115 -6.18 -1.62 1.16
N LEU A 116 -7.44 -1.49 1.57
CA LEU A 116 -8.52 -2.40 1.20
C LEU A 116 -9.72 -1.61 0.68
N GLU A 117 -10.55 -2.25 -0.16
CA GLU A 117 -11.69 -1.60 -0.82
C GLU A 117 -13.04 -2.03 -0.25
N GLY A 118 -13.76 -1.04 0.27
CA GLY A 118 -15.13 -1.22 0.68
C GLY A 118 -15.68 -0.02 1.43
N GLY A 119 -17.01 -0.03 1.62
CA GLY A 119 -17.68 0.90 2.51
C GLY A 119 -17.85 0.28 3.91
N ARG A 120 -19.04 0.46 4.49
CA ARG A 120 -19.39 -0.07 5.82
C ARG A 120 -19.07 -1.57 6.02
N ARG A 121 -19.19 -2.36 4.94
CA ARG A 121 -18.95 -3.81 4.96
C ARG A 121 -17.54 -4.24 5.39
N VAL A 122 -16.53 -3.37 5.24
CA VAL A 122 -15.14 -3.66 5.67
C VAL A 122 -14.78 -2.97 6.99
N GLY A 123 -15.75 -2.32 7.65
CA GLY A 123 -15.51 -1.53 8.87
C GLY A 123 -14.89 -2.36 9.99
N ASP A 124 -15.40 -3.58 10.21
CA ASP A 124 -14.87 -4.48 11.24
C ASP A 124 -13.44 -4.92 10.93
N VAL A 125 -13.12 -5.14 9.65
CA VAL A 125 -11.76 -5.47 9.21
C VAL A 125 -10.82 -4.30 9.48
N VAL A 126 -11.21 -3.08 9.10
CA VAL A 126 -10.42 -1.86 9.38
C VAL A 126 -10.20 -1.68 10.88
N ALA A 127 -11.25 -1.83 11.70
CA ALA A 127 -11.16 -1.71 13.14
C ALA A 127 -10.21 -2.77 13.73
N ARG A 128 -10.29 -4.01 13.24
CA ARG A 128 -9.41 -5.08 13.69
C ARG A 128 -7.95 -4.82 13.34
N LEU A 129 -7.64 -4.50 12.08
CA LEU A 129 -6.26 -4.24 11.62
C LEU A 129 -5.63 -3.07 12.41
N THR A 130 -6.37 -1.97 12.54
CA THR A 130 -5.90 -0.80 13.29
C THR A 130 -5.70 -1.10 14.78
N SER A 131 -6.54 -1.96 15.39
CA SER A 131 -6.38 -2.36 16.81
C SER A 131 -5.10 -3.15 17.11
N ILE A 132 -4.49 -3.75 16.08
CA ILE A 132 -3.26 -4.55 16.21
C ILE A 132 -2.03 -3.86 15.60
N GLY A 133 -2.15 -2.58 15.22
CA GLY A 133 -1.05 -1.78 14.71
C GLY A 133 -0.75 -1.94 13.21
N ILE A 134 -1.74 -2.38 12.43
CA ILE A 134 -1.69 -2.42 10.95
C ILE A 134 -2.47 -1.23 10.37
#